data_AF-A0A3M1RVU6-F1
#
_entry.id   AF-A0A3M1RVU6-F1
#
_cell.length_a   1.000
_cell.length_b   1.000
_cell.length_c   1.000
_cell.angle_alpha   90.00
_cell.angle_beta   90.00
_cell.angle_gamma   90.00
#
_symmetry.space_group_name_H-M   'P 1'
#
loop_
_entity.id
_entity.type
_entity.pdbx_description
1 polymer ?
#
loop_
_entity_poly.entity_id
_entity_poly.type
_entity_poly.pdbx_seq_one_letter_code
_entity_poly.pdbx_strand_id
1 'polypeptide(L)' 'RWGSYSSTGTLSLNYLLLFLEPELVRCVMLHELCHSRYMSHGPRFHALLRRLEPDCAALDERINSAWQGVPRWAWRP' A
#
# COMPACT_ATOMS: atom_id res chain seq x y z
N ARG A 1 8.31 -3.66 -3.13
CA ARG A 1 7.15 -2.72 -3.10
C ARG A 1 5.86 -3.53 -3.21
N TRP A 2 4.81 -3.10 -2.53
CA TRP A 2 3.50 -3.79 -2.52
C TRP A 2 2.57 -3.34 -3.64
N GLY A 3 2.72 -2.10 -4.10
CA GLY A 3 2.05 -1.57 -5.26
C GLY A 3 2.83 -0.42 -5.88
N SER A 4 2.25 0.15 -6.94
CA SER A 4 2.68 1.42 -7.53
C SER A 4 1.54 2.04 -8.33
N TYR A 5 1.50 3.35 -8.41
CA TYR A 5 0.67 4.11 -9.33
C TYR A 5 1.52 4.95 -10.28
N SER A 6 1.29 4.85 -11.59
CA SER A 6 2.03 5.63 -12.60
C SER A 6 1.40 7.00 -12.87
N SER A 7 2.18 7.95 -13.39
CA SER A 7 1.66 9.23 -13.90
C SER A 7 0.69 9.07 -15.07
N THR A 8 0.69 7.91 -15.75
CA THR A 8 -0.25 7.57 -16.83
C THR A 8 -1.55 6.94 -16.32
N GLY A 9 -1.72 6.79 -15.00
CA GLY A 9 -2.94 6.27 -14.39
C GLY A 9 -2.98 4.75 -14.21
N THR A 10 -1.85 4.05 -14.37
CA THR A 10 -1.78 2.61 -14.17
C THR A 10 -1.58 2.30 -12.70
N LEU A 11 -2.53 1.58 -12.10
CA LEU A 11 -2.39 0.95 -10.78
C LEU A 11 -1.82 -0.46 -10.96
N SER A 12 -0.64 -0.71 -10.40
CA SER A 12 -0.02 -2.03 -10.37
C SER A 12 0.04 -2.54 -8.94
N LEU A 13 -0.40 -3.79 -8.73
CA LEU A 13 -0.41 -4.44 -7.42
C LEU A 13 0.48 -5.68 -7.44
N ASN A 14 1.21 -5.90 -6.35
CA ASN A 14 1.99 -7.12 -6.18
C ASN A 14 1.06 -8.28 -5.79
N TYR A 15 1.14 -9.40 -6.50
CA TYR A 15 0.31 -10.58 -6.22
C TYR A 15 0.53 -11.13 -4.80
N LEU A 16 1.67 -10.84 -4.16
CA LEU A 16 1.95 -11.23 -2.79
C LEU A 16 1.01 -10.60 -1.76
N LEU A 17 0.26 -9.56 -2.13
CA LEU A 17 -0.85 -9.02 -1.32
C LEU A 17 -1.90 -10.09 -0.97
N LEU A 18 -2.00 -11.19 -1.74
CA LEU A 18 -2.89 -12.32 -1.45
C LEU A 18 -2.56 -13.03 -0.12
N PHE A 19 -1.35 -12.82 0.43
CA PHE A 19 -0.92 -13.41 1.70
C PHE A 19 -1.04 -12.44 2.88
N LEU A 20 -1.50 -11.21 2.66
CA LEU A 20 -1.65 -10.20 3.70
C LEU A 20 -3.08 -10.19 4.26
N GLU A 21 -3.20 -9.72 5.50
CA GLU A 21 -4.51 -9.44 6.09
C GLU A 21 -5.26 -8.36 5.26
N PRO A 22 -6.60 -8.46 5.14
CA PRO A 22 -7.40 -7.56 4.31
C PRO A 22 -7.18 -6.06 4.59
N GLU A 23 -6.97 -5.69 5.85
CA GLU A 23 -6.75 -4.32 6.28
C GLU A 23 -5.43 -3.76 5.72
N LEU A 24 -4.38 -4.58 5.68
CA LEU A 24 -3.08 -4.20 5.09
C LEU A 24 -3.21 -4.02 3.58
N VAL A 25 -3.93 -4.94 2.91
CA VAL A 25 -4.19 -4.86 1.46
C VAL A 25 -4.96 -3.59 1.12
N ARG A 26 -6.02 -3.30 1.88
CA ARG A 26 -6.84 -2.09 1.71
C ARG A 26 -5.99 -0.82 1.86
N CYS A 27 -5.09 -0.79 2.83
CA CYS A 27 -4.16 0.31 3.03
C CYS A 27 -3.22 0.53 1.84
N VAL A 28 -2.61 -0.54 1.33
CA VAL A 28 -1.77 -0.47 0.13
C VAL A 28 -2.57 0.06 -1.06
N MET A 29 -3.78 -0.47 -1.30
CA MET A 29 -4.62 -0.02 -2.41
C MET A 29 -4.99 1.46 -2.30
N LEU A 30 -5.36 1.94 -1.11
CA LEU A 30 -5.69 3.35 -0.88
C LEU A 30 -4.48 4.25 -1.00
N HIS A 31 -3.30 3.81 -0.57
CA HIS A 31 -2.04 4.51 -0.78
C HIS A 31 -1.80 4.76 -2.27
N GLU A 32 -1.87 3.70 -3.08
CA GLU A 32 -1.65 3.82 -4.52
C GLU A 32 -2.74 4.63 -5.21
N LEU A 33 -4.00 4.51 -4.79
CA LEU A 33 -5.09 5.33 -5.32
C LEU A 33 -4.96 6.82 -4.94
N CYS A 34 -4.38 7.14 -3.78
CA CYS A 34 -4.09 8.54 -3.41
C CYS A 34 -3.11 9.18 -4.39
N HIS A 35 -2.23 8.40 -5.02
CA HIS A 35 -1.35 8.91 -6.06
C HIS A 35 -2.11 9.46 -7.26
N SER A 36 -3.32 8.95 -7.59
CA SER A 36 -4.16 9.55 -8.64
C SER A 36 -4.44 11.05 -8.47
N ARG A 37 -4.31 11.59 -7.25
CA ARG A 37 -4.46 13.01 -6.92
C ARG A 37 -3.13 13.68 -6.58
N TYR A 38 -2.21 12.96 -5.95
CA TYR A 38 -0.97 13.50 -5.41
C TYR A 38 0.21 12.55 -5.70
N MET A 39 1.01 12.87 -6.72
CA MET A 39 2.16 12.06 -7.14
C MET A 39 3.31 11.99 -6.11
N SER A 40 3.28 12.82 -5.06
CA SER A 40 4.26 12.82 -3.98
C SER A 40 3.58 12.69 -2.61
N HIS A 41 4.29 12.10 -1.65
CA HIS A 41 3.85 11.88 -0.26
C HIS A 41 3.88 13.17 0.60
N GLY A 42 3.40 14.29 0.05
CA GLY A 42 3.32 15.55 0.78
C GLY A 42 2.17 15.59 1.81
N PRO A 43 2.02 16.71 2.55
CA PRO A 43 0.95 16.87 3.55
C PRO A 43 -0.46 16.63 3.01
N ARG A 44 -0.72 17.03 1.76
CA ARG A 44 -2.01 16.81 1.08
C ARG A 44 -2.29 15.34 0.79
N PHE A 45 -1.26 14.57 0.45
CA PHE A 45 -1.36 13.12 0.27
C PHE A 45 -1.75 12.47 1.60
N HIS A 46 -1.00 12.74 2.67
CA HIS A 46 -1.27 12.15 3.97
C HIS A 46 -2.63 12.57 4.54
N ALA A 47 -3.06 13.81 4.30
CA ALA A 47 -4.39 14.27 4.68
C ALA A 47 -5.51 13.51 3.95
N LEU A 48 -5.34 13.24 2.65
CA LEU A 48 -6.29 12.44 1.89
C LEU A 48 -6.32 10.99 2.38
N LEU A 49 -5.16 10.37 2.55
CA LEU A 49 -5.06 8.98 3.01
C LEU A 49 -5.72 8.82 4.39
N ARG A 50 -5.40 9.69 5.36
CA ARG A 50 -6.02 9.66 6.70
C ARG A 50 -7.54 9.90 6.68
N ARG A 51 -8.04 10.68 5.72
CA ARG A 51 -9.48 10.89 5.57
C ARG A 51 -10.18 9.62 5.06
N LEU A 52 -9.52 8.86 4.19
CA LEU A 52 -10.07 7.63 3.60
C LEU A 52 -9.92 6.42 4.52
N GLU A 53 -8.79 6.37 5.25
CA GLU A 53 -8.44 5.27 6.16
C GLU A 53 -7.58 5.81 7.31
N PRO A 54 -8.21 6.20 8.43
CA PRO A 54 -7.52 6.80 9.58
C PRO A 54 -6.44 5.88 10.17
N ASP A 55 -6.69 4.58 10.18
CA ASP A 55 -5.82 3.59 10.79
C ASP A 55 -4.59 3.26 9.94
N CYS A 56 -4.54 3.75 8.70
CA CYS A 56 -3.50 3.37 7.76
C CYS A 56 -2.10 3.80 8.18
N ALA A 57 -2.01 4.90 8.92
CA ALA A 57 -0.74 5.34 9.51
C ALA A 57 -0.24 4.37 10.60
N ALA A 58 -1.13 3.77 11.39
CA ALA A 58 -0.78 2.79 12.41
C ALA A 58 -0.43 1.42 11.81
N LEU A 59 -0.92 1.13 10.60
CA LEU A 59 -0.64 -0.11 9.88
C LEU A 59 0.65 -0.06 9.06
N ASP A 60 1.28 1.10 8.89
CA ASP A 60 2.45 1.28 8.01
C ASP A 60 3.64 0.40 8.43
N GLU A 61 3.92 0.30 9.73
CA GLU A 61 4.95 -0.60 10.25
C GLU A 61 4.65 -2.08 9.92
N ARG A 62 3.38 -2.49 10.06
CA ARG A 62 2.93 -3.86 9.73
C ARG A 62 3.08 -4.14 8.24
N ILE A 63 2.76 -3.18 7.38
CA ILE A 63 2.94 -3.28 5.92
C ILE A 63 4.43 -3.41 5.57
N ASN A 64 5.29 -2.64 6.23
CA ASN A 64 6.73 -2.69 6.02
C ASN A 64 7.34 -4.04 6.43
N SER A 65 6.83 -4.67 7.50
CA SER A 65 7.27 -6.00 7.94
C SER A 65 6.51 -7.18 7.30
N ALA A 66 5.43 -6.93 6.56
CA ALA A 66 4.52 -7.98 6.07
C ALA A 66 5.20 -9.03 5.18
N TRP A 67 6.34 -8.70 4.58
CA TRP A 67 7.15 -9.63 3.78
C TRP A 67 7.56 -10.89 4.57
N GLN A 68 7.69 -10.78 5.89
CA GLN A 68 8.04 -11.89 6.78
C GLN A 68 6.94 -12.96 6.86
N GLY A 69 5.68 -12.58 6.62
CA GLY A 69 4.54 -13.50 6.59
C GLY A 69 4.35 -14.22 5.25
N VAL A 70 5.10 -13.83 4.21
CA VAL A 70 4.96 -14.41 2.87
C VAL A 70 5.66 -15.77 2.83
N PRO A 71 5.01 -16.84 2.31
CA PRO A 71 5.65 -18.14 2.15
C PRO A 71 6.93 -18.07 1.30
N ARG A 72 7.99 -18.76 1.73
CA ARG A 72 9.30 -18.77 1.05
C ARG A 72 9.28 -19.28 -0.40
N TRP A 73 8.25 -20.04 -0.77
CA TRP A 73 8.09 -20.49 -2.15
C TRP A 73 7.52 -19.39 -3.06
N ALA A 74 6.77 -18.44 -2.49
CA ALA A 74 6.19 -17.30 -3.21
C ALA A 74 7.16 -16.11 -3.27
N TRP A 75 7.96 -15.92 -2.22
CA TRP A 75 8.94 -14.84 -2.16
C TRP A 75 10.25 -15.33 -1.56
N ARG A 76 11.33 -15.08 -2.31
CA ARG A 76 12.71 -15.27 -1.85
C ARG A 76 13.39 -13.89 -1.85
N PRO A 77 13.74 -13.35 -0.67
CA PRO A 77 14.41 -12.05 -0.57
C PRO A 77 15.78 -12.04 -1.22
#